data_AF-A0A7X9JVI7-F1
#
_entry.id   AF-A0A7X9JVI7-F1
#
_cell.length_a   1.000
_cell.length_b   1.000
_cell.length_c   1.000
_cell.angle_alpha   90.00
_cell.angle_beta   90.00
_cell.angle_gamma   90.00
#
_symmetry.space_group_name_H-M   'P 1'
#
loop_
_entity.id
_entity.type
_entity.pdbx_description
1 polymer ?
#
loop_
_entity_poly.entity_id
_entity_poly.type
_entity_poly.pdbx_seq_one_letter_code
_entity_poly.pdbx_strand_id
1 'polypeptide(L)'
;MKTVWFKVDPGHSGQRLDVFLAQKETGLSRSQVKHVVEEGDVLVNSLAPRVSQKLKEGDVVELTLKPPKEAIAVAQDIPLSIVYEDEMIIVVNKPAGMVVHPAAGNPDNTLANALLFHCQNLSGIGGVIRPGIVHRLDKNTSGLIVAAKTDEAHRNLSAQFEKHEVHKTYQVLVWGDIKGDAGEIFLPVGRHATDRKKMSTKSRRGKDALTLWKVRERYGLATLLDVEIKTGRTHQIRVHLSSRGYGVIGELGIEGHQRIDAEHELGAVAQSDRSMERLD
;
A
#
# COMPACT_ATOMS: atom_id res chain seq x y z
N MET A 1 18.91 -8.52 -20.90
CA MET A 1 17.92 -9.60 -21.09
C MET A 1 18.70 -10.90 -21.06
N LYS A 2 18.28 -11.88 -20.24
CA LYS A 2 19.00 -13.14 -20.06
C LYS A 2 17.99 -14.28 -20.19
N THR A 3 18.20 -15.18 -21.14
CA THR A 3 17.42 -16.42 -21.21
C THR A 3 18.14 -17.51 -20.43
N VAL A 4 17.36 -18.26 -19.64
CA VAL A 4 17.83 -19.44 -18.91
C VAL A 4 16.95 -20.63 -19.28
N TRP A 5 17.57 -21.79 -19.40
CA TRP A 5 16.89 -23.03 -19.75
C TRP A 5 16.97 -24.01 -18.60
N PHE A 6 15.85 -24.65 -18.28
CA PHE A 6 15.77 -25.69 -17.29
C PHE A 6 15.24 -26.96 -17.95
N LYS A 7 16.02 -28.04 -17.87
CA LYS A 7 15.53 -29.36 -18.21
C LYS A 7 14.88 -29.97 -16.97
N VAL A 8 13.66 -30.48 -17.11
CA VAL A 8 12.92 -31.13 -16.02
C VAL A 8 13.49 -32.53 -15.81
N ASP A 9 14.02 -32.78 -14.62
CA ASP A 9 14.53 -34.09 -14.20
C ASP A 9 13.39 -34.98 -13.64
N PRO A 10 13.61 -36.29 -13.43
CA PRO A 10 12.58 -37.20 -12.91
C PRO A 10 12.01 -36.76 -11.56
N GLY A 11 12.83 -36.13 -10.70
CA GLY A 11 12.45 -35.70 -9.36
C GLY A 11 11.47 -34.52 -9.34
N HIS A 12 11.40 -33.76 -10.43
CA HIS A 12 10.46 -32.65 -10.60
C HIS A 12 9.30 -32.99 -11.56
N SER A 13 9.22 -34.23 -12.05
CA SER A 13 8.11 -34.69 -12.88
C SER A 13 6.78 -34.65 -12.13
N GLY A 14 5.73 -34.15 -12.78
CA GLY A 14 4.40 -33.94 -12.18
C GLY A 14 4.24 -32.66 -11.36
N GLN A 15 5.33 -31.90 -11.14
CA GLN A 15 5.30 -30.62 -10.44
C GLN A 15 4.67 -29.53 -11.32
N ARG A 16 4.01 -28.55 -10.70
CA ARG A 16 3.49 -27.37 -11.41
C ARG A 16 4.62 -26.41 -11.79
N LEU A 17 4.52 -25.81 -12.97
CA LEU A 17 5.46 -24.83 -13.51
C LEU A 17 5.77 -23.69 -12.52
N ASP A 18 4.74 -23.12 -11.88
CA ASP A 18 4.90 -22.03 -10.91
C ASP A 18 5.72 -22.42 -9.66
N VAL A 19 5.63 -23.69 -9.26
CA VAL A 19 6.39 -24.22 -8.13
C VAL A 19 7.82 -24.55 -8.57
N PHE A 20 7.98 -25.19 -9.74
CA PHE A 20 9.27 -25.54 -10.30
C PHE A 20 10.18 -24.31 -10.46
N LEU A 21 9.69 -23.27 -11.15
CA LEU A 21 10.48 -22.05 -11.40
C LEU A 21 10.79 -21.25 -10.13
N ALA A 22 9.92 -21.31 -9.11
CA ALA A 22 10.15 -20.66 -7.83
C ALA A 22 11.16 -21.40 -6.94
N GLN A 23 11.43 -22.69 -7.20
CA GLN A 23 12.44 -23.49 -6.51
C GLN A 23 13.83 -23.40 -7.15
N LYS A 24 13.90 -23.13 -8.46
CA LYS A 24 15.17 -22.87 -9.15
C LYS A 24 15.75 -21.52 -8.72
N GLU A 25 17.06 -21.34 -8.90
CA GLU A 25 17.77 -20.08 -8.61
C GLU A 25 17.46 -18.98 -9.65
N THR A 26 16.18 -18.74 -9.91
CA THR A 26 15.68 -17.67 -10.79
C THR A 26 15.57 -16.34 -10.07
N GLY A 27 15.52 -16.36 -8.72
CA GLY A 27 15.24 -15.19 -7.90
C GLY A 27 13.77 -14.73 -7.94
N LEU A 28 12.88 -15.47 -8.61
CA LEU A 28 11.47 -15.13 -8.75
C LEU A 28 10.62 -15.80 -7.66
N SER A 29 9.74 -15.03 -7.02
CA SER A 29 8.65 -15.56 -6.20
C SER A 29 7.55 -16.17 -7.08
N ARG A 30 6.71 -17.04 -6.50
CA ARG A 30 5.57 -17.66 -7.22
C ARG A 30 4.65 -16.64 -7.91
N SER A 31 4.41 -15.49 -7.29
CA SER A 31 3.60 -14.42 -7.90
C SER A 31 4.30 -13.75 -9.09
N GLN A 32 5.63 -13.64 -9.05
CA GLN A 32 6.40 -13.12 -10.18
C GLN A 32 6.45 -14.14 -11.32
N VAL A 33 6.53 -15.45 -11.02
CA VAL A 33 6.43 -16.52 -12.04
C VAL A 33 5.11 -16.44 -12.80
N LYS A 34 4.00 -16.23 -12.08
CA LYS A 34 2.69 -16.03 -12.73
C LYS A 34 2.74 -14.88 -13.74
N HIS A 35 3.29 -13.74 -13.32
CA HIS A 35 3.36 -12.55 -14.16
C HIS A 35 4.21 -12.77 -15.42
N VAL A 36 5.41 -13.36 -15.30
CA VAL A 36 6.27 -13.61 -16.47
C VAL A 36 5.68 -14.66 -17.43
N VAL A 37 4.88 -15.61 -16.93
CA VAL A 37 4.11 -16.52 -17.80
C VAL A 37 3.02 -15.77 -18.57
N GLU A 38 2.29 -14.86 -17.91
CA GLU A 38 1.25 -14.03 -18.53
C GLU A 38 1.83 -13.02 -19.54
N GLU A 39 3.06 -12.53 -19.32
CA GLU A 39 3.78 -11.67 -20.26
C GLU A 39 4.44 -12.41 -21.43
N GLY A 40 4.33 -13.75 -21.47
CA GLY A 40 4.91 -14.58 -22.53
C GLY A 40 6.42 -14.81 -22.43
N ASP A 41 7.01 -14.53 -21.25
CA ASP A 41 8.45 -14.69 -20.99
C ASP A 41 8.83 -16.10 -20.55
N VAL A 42 7.89 -17.05 -20.61
CA VAL A 42 8.11 -18.47 -20.30
C VAL A 42 7.57 -19.34 -21.41
N LEU A 43 8.37 -20.29 -21.89
CA LEU A 43 7.95 -21.34 -22.81
C LEU A 43 8.25 -22.72 -22.19
N VAL A 44 7.39 -23.70 -22.47
CA VAL A 44 7.66 -25.11 -22.19
C VAL A 44 7.64 -25.84 -23.52
N ASN A 45 8.76 -26.44 -23.90
CA ASN A 45 8.95 -27.06 -25.21
C ASN A 45 8.60 -26.11 -26.37
N SER A 46 9.03 -24.85 -26.27
CA SER A 46 8.76 -23.77 -27.23
C SER A 46 7.29 -23.34 -27.35
N LEU A 47 6.42 -23.74 -26.42
CA LEU A 47 5.00 -23.37 -26.40
C LEU A 47 4.65 -22.56 -25.14
N ALA A 48 3.71 -21.63 -25.28
CA ALA A 48 3.21 -20.82 -24.16
C ALA A 48 2.45 -21.72 -23.16
N PRO A 49 2.92 -21.83 -21.90
CA PRO A 49 2.33 -22.73 -20.91
C PRO A 49 1.21 -22.06 -20.12
N ARG A 50 0.42 -22.87 -19.41
CA ARG A 50 -0.39 -22.36 -18.28
C ARG A 50 0.47 -22.30 -17.02
N VAL A 51 0.25 -21.31 -16.16
CA VAL A 51 0.96 -21.17 -14.87
C VAL A 51 0.86 -22.44 -14.02
N SER A 52 -0.28 -23.14 -14.08
CA SER A 52 -0.55 -24.37 -13.35
C SER A 52 -0.22 -25.66 -14.12
N GLN A 53 0.43 -25.56 -15.28
CA GLN A 53 0.82 -26.73 -16.08
C GLN A 53 1.72 -27.66 -15.28
N LYS A 54 1.42 -28.97 -15.32
CA LYS A 54 2.30 -30.00 -14.75
C LYS A 54 3.38 -30.33 -15.76
N LEU A 55 4.63 -30.31 -15.30
CA LEU A 55 5.80 -30.62 -16.10
C LEU A 55 6.02 -32.14 -16.18
N LYS A 56 6.58 -32.60 -17.29
CA LYS A 56 7.02 -33.99 -17.50
C LYS A 56 8.54 -34.03 -17.49
N GLU A 57 9.08 -35.17 -17.11
CA GLU A 57 10.51 -35.45 -17.28
C GLU A 57 10.91 -35.20 -18.75
N GLY A 58 12.02 -34.49 -18.94
CA GLY A 58 12.54 -34.13 -20.24
C GLY A 58 11.98 -32.84 -20.83
N ASP A 59 10.92 -32.26 -20.25
CA ASP A 59 10.43 -30.95 -20.67
C ASP A 59 11.55 -29.91 -20.55
N VAL A 60 11.61 -29.00 -21.53
CA VAL A 60 12.54 -27.87 -21.54
C VAL A 60 11.74 -26.60 -21.25
N VAL A 61 12.01 -26.01 -20.10
CA VAL A 61 11.45 -24.72 -19.70
C VAL A 61 12.44 -23.62 -20.07
N GLU A 62 12.03 -22.73 -20.96
CA GLU A 62 12.74 -21.51 -21.31
C GLU A 62 12.14 -20.34 -20.52
N LEU A 63 12.98 -19.63 -19.78
CA LEU A 63 12.60 -18.43 -19.04
C LEU A 63 13.45 -17.25 -19.51
N THR A 64 12.80 -16.23 -20.03
CA THR A 64 13.41 -14.98 -20.44
C THR A 64 13.36 -13.98 -19.30
N LEU A 65 14.48 -13.80 -18.60
CA LEU A 65 14.62 -12.77 -17.57
C LEU A 65 14.90 -11.42 -18.23
N LYS A 66 13.85 -10.60 -18.33
CA LYS A 66 14.00 -9.18 -18.64
C LYS A 66 14.69 -8.48 -17.45
N PRO A 67 15.61 -7.53 -17.70
CA PRO A 67 16.10 -6.70 -16.62
C PRO A 67 14.89 -6.01 -15.95
N PRO A 68 14.91 -5.81 -14.62
CA PRO A 68 13.87 -5.01 -13.98
C PRO A 68 13.78 -3.69 -14.72
N LYS A 69 12.59 -3.33 -15.22
CA LYS A 69 12.37 -1.95 -15.65
C LYS A 69 12.61 -1.10 -14.41
N GLU A 70 13.65 -0.27 -14.43
CA GLU A 70 13.81 0.74 -13.41
C GLU A 70 12.53 1.57 -13.40
N ALA A 71 11.88 1.68 -12.24
CA ALA A 71 10.66 2.45 -12.09
C ALA A 71 11.02 3.94 -12.09
N ILE A 72 11.43 4.45 -13.25
CA ILE A 72 11.63 5.87 -13.48
C ILE A 72 10.23 6.49 -13.54
N ALA A 73 9.94 7.44 -12.66
CA ALA A 73 8.67 8.15 -12.74
C ALA A 73 8.66 9.00 -14.02
N VAL A 74 7.71 8.72 -14.90
CA VAL A 74 7.48 9.51 -16.12
C VAL A 74 6.31 10.46 -15.85
N ALA A 75 6.37 11.68 -16.39
CA ALA A 75 5.26 12.65 -16.28
C ALA A 75 3.98 12.09 -16.91
N GLN A 76 2.85 12.23 -16.23
CA GLN A 76 1.53 11.82 -16.72
C GLN A 76 0.48 12.89 -16.40
N ASP A 77 -0.35 13.21 -17.39
CA ASP A 77 -1.47 14.15 -17.24
C ASP A 77 -2.58 13.53 -16.37
N ILE A 78 -2.45 13.72 -15.06
CA ILE A 78 -3.36 13.21 -14.04
C ILE A 78 -3.82 14.44 -13.22
N PRO A 79 -5.13 14.73 -13.17
CA PRO A 79 -5.63 15.88 -12.43
C PRO A 79 -5.24 15.87 -10.94
N LEU A 80 -4.73 17.00 -10.46
CA LEU A 80 -4.37 17.21 -9.05
C LEU A 80 -5.43 18.08 -8.36
N SER A 81 -5.88 17.65 -7.17
CA SER A 81 -6.65 18.52 -6.28
C SER A 81 -5.67 19.37 -5.47
N ILE A 82 -5.38 20.57 -5.96
CA ILE A 82 -4.39 21.48 -5.36
C ILE A 82 -5.08 22.30 -4.27
N VAL A 83 -4.55 22.21 -3.05
CA VAL A 83 -5.03 22.96 -1.87
C VAL A 83 -4.23 24.26 -1.71
N TYR A 84 -2.95 24.21 -2.04
CA TYR A 84 -2.04 25.35 -1.99
C TYR A 84 -0.90 25.13 -3.00
N GLU A 85 -0.45 26.20 -3.66
CA GLU A 85 0.73 26.17 -4.51
C GLU A 85 1.39 27.54 -4.53
N ASP A 86 2.71 27.57 -4.32
CA ASP A 86 3.56 28.75 -4.53
C ASP A 86 4.81 28.37 -5.34
N GLU A 87 5.82 29.24 -5.34
CA GLU A 87 7.08 29.00 -6.07
C GLU A 87 7.90 27.83 -5.50
N MET A 88 7.76 27.55 -4.20
CA MET A 88 8.62 26.66 -3.43
C MET A 88 7.97 25.31 -3.12
N ILE A 89 6.67 25.28 -2.86
CA ILE A 89 5.93 24.08 -2.45
C ILE A 89 4.56 23.98 -3.13
N ILE A 90 4.05 22.76 -3.18
CA ILE A 90 2.68 22.44 -3.56
C ILE A 90 2.08 21.51 -2.51
N VAL A 91 0.84 21.77 -2.12
CA VAL A 91 0.03 20.92 -1.23
C VAL A 91 -1.16 20.42 -2.02
N VAL A 92 -1.28 19.10 -2.11
CA VAL A 92 -2.35 18.42 -2.85
C VAL A 92 -3.19 17.57 -1.90
N ASN A 93 -4.49 17.52 -2.14
CA ASN A 93 -5.37 16.55 -1.52
C ASN A 93 -5.36 15.26 -2.35
N LYS A 94 -4.50 14.30 -1.97
CA LYS A 94 -4.37 13.03 -2.68
C LYS A 94 -5.66 12.21 -2.49
N PRO A 95 -6.32 11.72 -3.55
CA PRO A 95 -7.47 10.84 -3.41
C PRO A 95 -7.09 9.47 -2.86
N ALA A 96 -8.06 8.76 -2.28
CA ALA A 96 -7.90 7.34 -1.96
C ALA A 96 -7.79 6.51 -3.24
N GLY A 97 -7.00 5.44 -3.22
CA GLY A 97 -6.71 4.59 -4.38
C GLY A 97 -5.44 4.99 -5.14
N MET A 98 -4.98 6.24 -5.01
CA MET A 98 -3.74 6.71 -5.64
C MET A 98 -2.51 6.38 -4.79
N VAL A 99 -1.48 5.77 -5.42
CA VAL A 99 -0.17 5.52 -4.82
C VAL A 99 0.69 6.79 -4.90
N VAL A 100 1.56 7.02 -3.92
CA VAL A 100 2.43 8.21 -3.89
C VAL A 100 3.60 8.13 -4.85
N HIS A 101 4.33 7.00 -4.85
CA HIS A 101 5.52 6.78 -5.67
C HIS A 101 5.41 5.50 -6.48
N PRO A 102 6.03 5.43 -7.67
CA PRO A 102 6.19 4.17 -8.40
C PRO A 102 6.77 3.07 -7.53
N ALA A 103 6.16 1.90 -7.58
CA ALA A 103 6.57 0.73 -6.81
C ALA A 103 6.18 -0.56 -7.55
N ALA A 104 6.72 -1.69 -7.10
CA ALA A 104 6.31 -3.00 -7.61
C ALA A 104 4.78 -3.18 -7.51
N GLY A 105 4.14 -3.41 -8.65
CA GLY A 105 2.67 -3.53 -8.79
C GLY A 105 1.91 -2.22 -8.98
N ASN A 106 2.56 -1.05 -8.87
CA ASN A 106 2.01 0.27 -9.27
C ASN A 106 3.17 1.09 -9.88
N PRO A 107 3.62 0.73 -11.11
CA PRO A 107 4.80 1.35 -11.72
C PRO A 107 4.55 2.79 -12.22
N ASP A 108 3.28 3.16 -12.41
CA ASP A 108 2.83 4.43 -12.94
C ASP A 108 1.49 4.84 -12.28
N ASN A 109 0.86 5.90 -12.78
CA ASN A 109 -0.41 6.43 -12.28
C ASN A 109 -0.34 6.81 -10.79
N THR A 110 0.82 7.33 -10.38
CA THR A 110 1.11 7.74 -9.01
C THR A 110 1.11 9.25 -8.86
N LEU A 111 1.06 9.74 -7.62
CA LEU A 111 1.14 11.16 -7.34
C LEU A 111 2.45 11.77 -7.88
N ALA A 112 3.57 11.04 -7.81
CA ALA A 112 4.83 11.50 -8.38
C ALA A 112 4.73 11.71 -9.91
N ASN A 113 4.01 10.84 -10.63
CA ASN A 113 3.82 11.00 -12.08
C ASN A 113 2.99 12.25 -12.40
N ALA A 114 1.92 12.48 -11.63
CA ALA A 114 1.05 13.64 -11.76
C ALA A 114 1.80 14.96 -11.47
N LEU A 115 2.59 14.97 -10.38
CA LEU A 115 3.41 16.12 -10.02
C LEU A 115 4.47 16.43 -11.08
N LEU A 116 5.14 15.41 -11.63
CA LEU A 116 6.11 15.60 -12.73
C LEU A 116 5.51 16.23 -13.98
N PHE A 117 4.22 16.00 -14.23
CA PHE A 117 3.51 16.65 -15.34
C PHE A 117 3.14 18.09 -15.00
N HIS A 118 2.61 18.33 -13.80
CA HIS A 118 2.14 19.64 -13.36
C HIS A 118 3.28 20.65 -13.10
N CYS A 119 4.36 20.20 -12.45
CA CYS A 119 5.46 21.05 -12.05
C CYS A 119 6.66 20.86 -12.99
N GLN A 120 7.05 21.92 -13.69
CA GLN A 120 8.22 21.90 -14.59
C GLN A 120 9.57 21.77 -13.86
N ASN A 121 9.62 22.15 -12.57
CA ASN A 121 10.87 22.32 -11.82
C ASN A 121 10.95 21.51 -10.52
N LEU A 122 10.23 20.38 -10.38
CA LEU A 122 10.27 19.60 -9.13
C LEU A 122 11.70 19.30 -8.68
N SER A 123 11.91 19.39 -7.36
CA SER A 123 13.19 19.06 -6.73
C SER A 123 13.63 17.66 -7.14
N GLY A 124 14.84 17.56 -7.71
CA GLY A 124 15.45 16.30 -8.14
C GLY A 124 16.09 15.51 -6.98
N ILE A 125 16.24 16.14 -5.80
CA ILE A 125 16.67 15.46 -4.57
C ILE A 125 15.75 14.26 -4.29
N GLY A 126 16.34 13.09 -4.04
CA GLY A 126 15.60 11.82 -3.92
C GLY A 126 15.53 11.00 -5.22
N GLY A 127 16.10 11.51 -6.31
CA GLY A 127 16.19 10.86 -7.61
C GLY A 127 14.87 10.87 -8.38
N VAL A 128 14.88 10.32 -9.60
CA VAL A 128 13.71 10.33 -10.50
C VAL A 128 12.49 9.58 -9.93
N ILE A 129 12.68 8.78 -8.89
CA ILE A 129 11.61 7.98 -8.26
C ILE A 129 10.81 8.81 -7.24
N ARG A 130 11.42 9.82 -6.62
CA ARG A 130 10.79 10.61 -5.54
C ARG A 130 10.95 12.12 -5.75
N PRO A 131 10.49 12.67 -6.89
CA PRO A 131 10.63 14.10 -7.17
C PRO A 131 9.83 14.91 -6.15
N GLY A 132 10.52 15.76 -5.38
CA GLY A 132 9.93 16.72 -4.43
C GLY A 132 9.18 16.16 -3.20
N ILE A 133 8.73 14.92 -3.20
CA ILE A 133 7.91 14.36 -2.11
C ILE A 133 8.81 13.80 -0.99
N VAL A 134 8.73 14.40 0.21
CA VAL A 134 9.56 14.03 1.38
C VAL A 134 8.87 13.08 2.37
N HIS A 135 7.60 12.77 2.16
CA HIS A 135 6.79 11.93 3.05
C HIS A 135 5.76 11.12 2.26
N ARG A 136 4.91 10.35 2.92
CA ARG A 136 3.96 9.48 2.20
C ARG A 136 2.66 9.27 2.93
N LEU A 137 1.65 8.95 2.14
CA LEU A 137 0.35 8.45 2.55
C LEU A 137 0.15 7.06 1.93
N ASP A 138 -0.62 6.21 2.60
CA ASP A 138 -0.95 4.88 2.05
C ASP A 138 -1.93 5.00 0.87
N LYS A 139 -1.95 3.99 -0.02
CA LYS A 139 -2.74 4.00 -1.27
C LYS A 139 -4.20 4.37 -1.02
N ASN A 140 -4.83 3.71 -0.06
CA ASN A 140 -6.25 3.88 0.26
C ASN A 140 -6.51 4.92 1.36
N THR A 141 -5.53 5.77 1.65
CA THR A 141 -5.70 6.92 2.54
C THR A 141 -5.75 8.17 1.67
N SER A 142 -6.78 8.99 1.84
CA SER A 142 -6.86 10.32 1.23
C SER A 142 -6.27 11.39 2.15
N GLY A 143 -5.95 12.55 1.60
CA GLY A 143 -5.58 13.72 2.39
C GLY A 143 -4.35 14.45 1.87
N LEU A 144 -3.87 15.39 2.68
CA LEU A 144 -2.86 16.35 2.31
C LEU A 144 -1.48 15.72 2.13
N ILE A 145 -0.85 16.03 1.00
CA ILE A 145 0.57 15.80 0.76
C ILE A 145 1.23 17.10 0.32
N VAL A 146 2.28 17.50 1.03
CA VAL A 146 3.22 18.53 0.59
C VAL A 146 4.34 17.93 -0.28
N ALA A 147 4.69 18.61 -1.38
CA ALA A 147 5.85 18.33 -2.21
C ALA A 147 6.65 19.62 -2.47
N ALA A 148 7.97 19.48 -2.55
CA ALA A 148 8.91 20.56 -2.80
C ALA A 148 9.14 20.79 -4.30
N LYS A 149 8.91 22.03 -4.74
CA LYS A 149 9.20 22.50 -6.10
C LYS A 149 10.63 23.00 -6.25
N THR A 150 11.39 23.17 -5.16
CA THR A 150 12.81 23.53 -5.21
C THR A 150 13.64 22.67 -4.27
N ASP A 151 14.93 22.53 -4.57
CA ASP A 151 15.88 21.78 -3.73
C ASP A 151 16.06 22.40 -2.33
N GLU A 152 15.91 23.73 -2.22
CA GLU A 152 15.90 24.43 -0.94
C GLU A 152 14.70 24.02 -0.10
N ALA A 153 13.49 24.11 -0.65
CA ALA A 153 12.26 23.68 0.02
C ALA A 153 12.32 22.19 0.38
N HIS A 154 12.90 21.35 -0.47
CA HIS A 154 13.06 19.93 -0.19
C HIS A 154 13.93 19.70 1.04
N ARG A 155 15.12 20.31 1.11
CA ARG A 155 16.02 20.17 2.27
C ARG A 155 15.36 20.68 3.55
N ASN A 156 14.67 21.82 3.47
CA ASN A 156 13.99 22.41 4.61
C ASN A 156 12.84 21.50 5.11
N LEU A 157 11.95 21.05 4.22
CA LEU A 157 10.87 20.12 4.57
C LEU A 157 11.41 18.80 5.12
N SER A 158 12.41 18.20 4.48
CA SER A 158 13.05 16.97 4.96
C SER A 158 13.57 17.13 6.39
N ALA A 159 14.23 18.25 6.70
CA ALA A 159 14.70 18.55 8.05
C ALA A 159 13.54 18.70 9.05
N GLN A 160 12.44 19.37 8.69
CA GLN A 160 11.26 19.49 9.56
C GLN A 160 10.63 18.11 9.84
N PHE A 161 10.54 17.24 8.82
CA PHE A 161 10.02 15.87 8.99
C PHE A 161 10.95 15.01 9.85
N GLU A 162 12.26 15.14 9.70
CA GLU A 162 13.26 14.44 10.51
C GLU A 162 13.24 14.90 11.98
N LYS A 163 13.09 16.20 12.20
CA LYS A 163 12.98 16.81 13.55
C LYS A 163 11.60 16.68 14.19
N HIS A 164 10.63 16.08 13.50
CA HIS A 164 9.25 15.95 13.96
C HIS A 164 8.53 17.29 14.23
N GLU A 165 8.90 18.35 13.51
CA GLU A 165 8.28 19.68 13.60
C GLU A 165 6.95 19.74 12.83
N VAL A 166 6.73 18.82 11.90
CA VAL A 166 5.50 18.75 11.09
C VAL A 166 4.38 18.06 11.87
N HIS A 167 3.32 18.82 12.15
CA HIS A 167 2.09 18.31 12.76
C HIS A 167 1.17 17.68 11.71
N LYS A 168 0.65 16.48 12.02
CA LYS A 168 -0.25 15.73 11.13
C LYS A 168 -1.43 15.20 11.92
N THR A 169 -2.62 15.65 11.53
CA THR A 169 -3.88 15.19 12.09
C THR A 169 -4.69 14.48 11.02
N TYR A 170 -5.30 13.35 11.40
CA TYR A 170 -6.12 12.51 10.55
C TYR A 170 -7.50 12.38 11.16
N GLN A 171 -8.54 12.42 10.33
CA GLN A 171 -9.86 11.96 10.73
C GLN A 171 -9.98 10.48 10.42
N VAL A 172 -10.36 9.69 11.42
CA VAL A 172 -10.38 8.23 11.32
C VAL A 172 -11.68 7.71 11.90
N LEU A 173 -12.47 7.05 11.06
CA LEU A 173 -13.67 6.33 11.51
C LEU A 173 -13.28 4.89 11.87
N VAL A 174 -13.58 4.48 13.11
CA VAL A 174 -13.30 3.13 13.62
C VAL A 174 -14.58 2.43 14.04
N TRP A 175 -14.56 1.10 14.01
CA TRP A 175 -15.61 0.27 14.60
C TRP A 175 -15.61 0.37 16.12
N GLY A 176 -16.80 0.30 16.72
CA GLY A 176 -17.02 0.29 18.16
C GLY A 176 -17.17 1.67 18.79
N ASP A 177 -17.72 1.66 20.00
CA ASP A 177 -17.79 2.82 20.90
C ASP A 177 -16.53 2.89 21.75
N ILE A 178 -15.56 3.72 21.35
CA ILE A 178 -14.30 3.87 22.08
C ILE A 178 -14.55 4.49 23.45
N LYS A 179 -14.01 3.84 24.49
CA LYS A 179 -14.11 4.33 25.87
C LYS A 179 -13.07 5.43 26.13
N GLY A 180 -13.51 6.49 26.82
CA GLY A 180 -12.72 7.69 27.08
C GLY A 180 -12.70 8.67 25.91
N ASP A 181 -12.41 9.95 26.17
CA ASP A 181 -12.48 11.02 25.18
C ASP A 181 -11.15 11.29 24.46
N ALA A 182 -10.04 10.79 24.98
CA ALA A 182 -8.73 10.86 24.36
C ALA A 182 -7.82 9.76 24.90
N GLY A 183 -6.71 9.53 24.21
CA GLY A 183 -5.67 8.63 24.69
C GLY A 183 -4.45 8.55 23.78
N GLU A 184 -3.52 7.70 24.18
CA GLU A 184 -2.28 7.44 23.47
C GLU A 184 -2.04 5.96 23.21
N ILE A 185 -1.34 5.69 22.12
CA ILE A 185 -0.85 4.37 21.74
C ILE A 185 0.62 4.51 21.39
N PHE A 186 1.47 4.12 22.34
CA PHE A 186 2.91 3.99 22.17
C PHE A 186 3.28 2.51 22.07
N LEU A 187 3.43 2.02 20.83
CA LEU A 187 3.77 0.64 20.51
C LEU A 187 4.72 0.63 19.30
N PRO A 188 5.64 -0.33 19.19
CA PRO A 188 6.50 -0.42 18.02
C PRO A 188 5.67 -0.86 16.80
N VAL A 189 6.03 -0.40 15.60
CA VAL A 189 5.40 -0.84 14.34
C VAL A 189 6.47 -1.42 13.42
N GLY A 190 6.22 -2.64 12.93
CA GLY A 190 7.09 -3.31 11.97
C GLY A 190 6.33 -4.29 11.07
N ARG A 191 7.04 -4.98 10.19
CA ARG A 191 6.43 -5.98 9.29
C ARG A 191 5.87 -7.15 10.10
N HIS A 192 4.72 -7.68 9.68
CA HIS A 192 4.19 -8.92 10.26
C HIS A 192 5.16 -10.08 10.00
N ALA A 193 5.25 -11.02 10.95
CA ALA A 193 6.26 -12.08 10.90
C ALA A 193 6.09 -13.03 9.69
N THR A 194 4.83 -13.31 9.33
CA THR A 194 4.47 -14.26 8.26
C THR A 194 3.90 -13.59 7.01
N ASP A 195 3.10 -12.54 7.16
CA ASP A 195 2.44 -11.83 6.05
C ASP A 195 3.19 -10.54 5.72
N ARG A 196 4.04 -10.59 4.70
CA ARG A 196 4.88 -9.44 4.31
C ARG A 196 4.07 -8.22 3.86
N LYS A 197 2.79 -8.37 3.50
CA LYS A 197 1.91 -7.27 3.10
C LYS A 197 1.36 -6.52 4.32
N LYS A 198 1.34 -7.13 5.51
CA LYS A 198 0.81 -6.55 6.73
C LYS A 198 1.89 -5.95 7.63
N MET A 199 1.47 -4.99 8.44
CA MET A 199 2.24 -4.38 9.52
C MET A 199 1.67 -4.86 10.86
N SER A 200 2.47 -4.85 11.92
CA SER A 200 2.11 -5.41 13.23
C SER A 200 2.82 -4.67 14.37
N THR A 201 2.13 -4.57 15.51
CA THR A 201 2.72 -4.12 16.78
C THR A 201 3.61 -5.17 17.44
N LYS A 202 3.51 -6.44 17.00
CA LYS A 202 4.27 -7.58 17.55
C LYS A 202 5.50 -7.93 16.70
N SER A 203 5.96 -7.01 15.87
CA SER A 203 7.08 -7.26 14.97
C SER A 203 8.40 -7.39 15.75
N ARG A 204 9.18 -8.45 15.46
CA ARG A 204 10.52 -8.66 16.05
C ARG A 204 11.51 -7.52 15.75
N ARG A 205 11.26 -6.74 14.70
CA ARG A 205 12.07 -5.57 14.28
C ARG A 205 11.18 -4.33 14.11
N GLY A 206 10.21 -4.16 15.01
CA GLY A 206 9.38 -2.96 15.06
C GLY A 206 10.21 -1.74 15.45
N LYS A 207 9.80 -0.56 14.95
CA LYS A 207 10.35 0.73 15.38
C LYS A 207 9.32 1.48 16.18
N ASP A 208 9.75 2.21 17.21
CA ASP A 208 8.86 2.98 18.06
C ASP A 208 7.97 3.91 17.24
N ALA A 209 6.71 3.96 17.68
CA ALA A 209 5.67 4.75 17.08
C ALA A 209 4.71 5.30 18.15
N LEU A 210 4.32 6.56 17.99
CA LEU A 210 3.40 7.24 18.88
C LEU A 210 2.22 7.81 18.10
N THR A 211 1.02 7.43 18.53
CA THR A 211 -0.27 7.90 18.01
C THR A 211 -1.11 8.42 19.15
N LEU A 212 -1.55 9.68 19.05
CA LEU A 212 -2.48 10.31 19.96
C LEU A 212 -3.85 10.35 19.27
N TRP A 213 -4.91 10.15 20.03
CA TRP A 213 -6.27 10.21 19.48
C TRP A 213 -7.18 10.96 20.43
N LYS A 214 -8.18 11.62 19.86
CA LYS A 214 -9.28 12.27 20.57
C LYS A 214 -10.58 11.90 19.88
N VAL A 215 -11.61 11.61 20.68
CA VAL A 215 -12.96 11.39 20.15
C VAL A 215 -13.48 12.71 19.61
N ARG A 216 -13.90 12.66 18.35
CA ARG A 216 -14.63 13.74 17.70
C ARG A 216 -16.12 13.52 17.84
N GLU A 217 -16.59 12.30 17.55
CA GLU A 217 -18.01 11.96 17.58
C GLU A 217 -18.21 10.45 17.75
N ARG A 218 -19.28 10.03 18.44
CA ARG A 218 -19.66 8.62 18.66
C ARG A 218 -21.00 8.35 18.00
N TYR A 219 -21.10 7.24 17.29
CA TYR A 219 -22.31 6.77 16.60
C TYR A 219 -22.82 5.42 17.16
N GLY A 220 -22.31 5.00 18.32
CA GLY A 220 -22.63 3.70 18.93
C GLY A 220 -21.83 2.55 18.31
N LEU A 221 -22.11 2.19 17.05
CA LEU A 221 -21.39 1.12 16.33
C LEU A 221 -20.04 1.58 15.74
N ALA A 222 -19.82 2.88 15.70
CA ALA A 222 -18.60 3.49 15.20
C ALA A 222 -18.23 4.74 15.99
N THR A 223 -16.95 5.09 15.98
CA THR A 223 -16.45 6.35 16.55
C THR A 223 -15.58 7.08 15.53
N LEU A 224 -15.81 8.37 15.35
CA LEU A 224 -14.93 9.26 14.59
C LEU A 224 -13.88 9.87 15.52
N LEU A 225 -12.61 9.72 15.13
CA LEU A 225 -11.45 10.18 15.88
C LEU A 225 -10.70 11.27 15.12
N ASP A 226 -10.22 12.28 15.84
CA ASP A 226 -9.09 13.10 15.41
C ASP A 226 -7.81 12.42 15.93
N VAL A 227 -6.92 12.03 15.03
CA VAL A 227 -5.72 11.23 15.32
C VAL A 227 -4.47 12.01 14.92
N GLU A 228 -3.61 12.31 15.89
CA GLU A 228 -2.29 12.91 15.65
C GLU A 228 -1.19 11.84 15.70
N ILE A 229 -0.26 11.87 14.75
CA ILE A 229 0.91 10.98 14.77
C ILE A 229 2.19 11.78 14.99
N LYS A 230 3.02 11.36 15.96
CA LYS A 230 4.36 11.94 16.16
C LYS A 230 5.42 11.24 15.31
N THR A 231 5.14 10.00 14.89
CA THR A 231 5.98 9.21 13.99
C THR A 231 5.24 8.88 12.68
N GLY A 232 5.95 8.47 11.63
CA GLY A 232 5.37 8.16 10.31
C GLY A 232 5.62 6.72 9.85
N ARG A 233 5.28 5.71 10.65
CA ARG A 233 5.50 4.30 10.25
C ARG A 233 4.42 3.85 9.25
N THR A 234 4.75 2.88 8.39
CA THR A 234 3.79 2.34 7.41
C THR A 234 2.58 1.73 8.13
N HIS A 235 1.36 2.12 7.73
CA HIS A 235 0.10 1.67 8.33
C HIS A 235 0.00 1.92 9.86
N GLN A 236 0.73 2.90 10.41
CA GLN A 236 0.83 3.12 11.86
C GLN A 236 -0.54 3.24 12.55
N ILE A 237 -1.37 4.18 12.08
CA ILE A 237 -2.71 4.46 12.66
C ILE A 237 -3.57 3.19 12.67
N ARG A 238 -3.64 2.52 11.52
CA ARG A 238 -4.43 1.29 11.30
C ARG A 238 -4.04 0.20 12.28
N VAL A 239 -2.73 -0.08 12.36
CA VAL A 239 -2.19 -1.14 13.24
C VAL A 239 -2.34 -0.80 14.72
N HIS A 240 -2.14 0.46 15.09
CA HIS A 240 -2.31 0.91 16.48
C HIS A 240 -3.76 0.78 16.94
N LEU A 241 -4.71 1.36 16.19
CA LEU A 241 -6.14 1.33 16.55
C LEU A 241 -6.69 -0.11 16.55
N SER A 242 -6.32 -0.91 15.55
CA SER A 242 -6.66 -2.34 15.52
C SER A 242 -6.10 -3.11 16.71
N SER A 243 -4.88 -2.82 17.16
CA SER A 243 -4.29 -3.48 18.34
C SER A 243 -5.04 -3.20 19.64
N ARG A 244 -5.88 -2.14 19.66
CA ARG A 244 -6.76 -1.79 20.77
C ARG A 244 -8.20 -2.27 20.56
N GLY A 245 -8.47 -3.03 19.51
CA GLY A 245 -9.79 -3.57 19.19
C GLY A 245 -10.65 -2.67 18.28
N TYR A 246 -10.18 -1.45 17.96
CA TYR A 246 -10.93 -0.46 17.19
C TYR A 246 -10.38 -0.39 15.75
N GLY A 247 -10.79 -1.32 14.89
CA GLY A 247 -10.33 -1.37 13.49
C GLY A 247 -10.88 -0.18 12.68
N VAL A 248 -10.08 0.34 11.75
CA VAL A 248 -10.51 1.41 10.83
C VAL A 248 -11.58 0.87 9.88
N ILE A 249 -12.70 1.58 9.75
CA ILE A 249 -13.80 1.20 8.86
C ILE A 249 -13.34 1.23 7.40
N GLY A 250 -13.79 0.26 6.60
CA GLY A 250 -13.40 0.10 5.20
C GLY A 250 -12.03 -0.54 4.97
N GLU A 251 -11.33 -0.97 6.04
CA GLU A 251 -10.08 -1.70 5.90
C GLU A 251 -10.30 -3.20 5.63
N LEU A 252 -9.99 -3.62 4.40
CA LEU A 252 -10.04 -5.04 4.02
C LEU A 252 -8.92 -5.82 4.74
N GLY A 253 -9.30 -6.82 5.54
CA GLY A 253 -8.37 -7.82 6.07
C GLY A 253 -7.84 -7.56 7.49
N ILE A 254 -8.47 -6.68 8.26
CA ILE A 254 -8.33 -6.65 9.73
C ILE A 254 -9.46 -7.49 10.33
N GLU A 255 -9.06 -8.57 11.02
CA GLU A 255 -9.93 -9.40 11.86
C GLU A 255 -10.07 -8.72 13.22
N GLY A 256 -11.05 -7.81 13.33
CA GLY A 256 -11.53 -7.33 14.63
C GLY A 256 -12.79 -8.09 15.00
N HIS A 257 -12.89 -8.61 16.23
CA HIS A 257 -14.08 -9.33 16.71
C HIS A 257 -15.39 -8.51 16.53
N GLN A 258 -15.32 -7.17 16.62
CA GLN A 258 -16.47 -6.28 16.43
C GLN A 258 -16.93 -6.09 14.97
N ARG A 259 -16.09 -6.45 13.98
CA ARG A 259 -16.46 -6.35 12.57
C ARG A 259 -17.60 -7.31 12.22
N ILE A 260 -17.60 -8.49 12.85
CA ILE A 260 -18.54 -9.57 12.55
C ILE A 260 -19.94 -9.21 13.07
N ASP A 261 -20.02 -8.62 14.26
CA ASP A 261 -21.30 -8.21 14.85
C ASP A 261 -21.90 -6.99 14.12
N ALA A 262 -21.06 -6.00 13.78
CA ALA A 262 -21.51 -4.78 13.10
C ALA A 262 -21.89 -4.98 11.62
N GLU A 263 -21.19 -5.85 10.87
CA GLU A 263 -21.59 -6.19 9.49
C GLU A 263 -22.93 -6.95 9.47
N HIS A 264 -23.22 -7.75 10.50
CA HIS A 264 -24.50 -8.45 10.65
C HIS A 264 -25.66 -7.50 10.98
N GLU A 265 -25.43 -6.53 11.87
CA GLU A 265 -26.43 -5.50 12.20
C GLU A 265 -26.70 -4.52 11.05
N LEU A 266 -25.66 -4.04 10.35
CA LEU A 266 -25.84 -3.18 9.18
C LEU A 266 -26.53 -3.89 8.01
N GLY A 267 -26.26 -5.19 7.84
CA GLY A 267 -26.97 -6.03 6.87
C GLY A 267 -28.47 -6.17 7.20
N ALA A 268 -28.82 -6.23 8.49
CA ALA A 268 -30.20 -6.28 8.94
C ALA A 268 -30.94 -4.95 8.74
N VAL A 269 -30.29 -3.81 9.02
CA VAL A 269 -30.86 -2.47 8.81
C VAL A 269 -31.08 -2.17 7.31
N ALA A 270 -30.13 -2.57 6.46
CA ALA A 270 -30.27 -2.42 5.00
C ALA A 270 -31.36 -3.32 4.39
N GLN A 271 -31.70 -4.44 5.03
CA GLN A 271 -32.82 -5.30 4.64
C GLN A 271 -34.17 -4.76 5.14
N SER A 272 -34.24 -4.13 6.32
CA SER A 272 -35.47 -3.53 6.84
C SER A 272 -35.92 -2.29 6.03
N ASP A 273 -34.99 -1.48 5.55
CA ASP A 273 -35.32 -0.32 4.68
C ASP A 273 -35.89 -0.77 3.33
N ARG A 274 -35.38 -1.86 2.75
CA ARG A 274 -35.90 -2.42 1.48
C ARG A 274 -37.29 -3.07 1.61
N SER A 275 -37.71 -3.44 2.82
CA SER A 275 -39.08 -3.89 3.08
C SER A 275 -40.07 -2.75 3.30
N MET A 276 -39.60 -1.53 3.61
CA MET A 276 -40.45 -0.34 3.73
C MET A 276 -40.75 0.33 2.37
N GLU A 277 -39.88 0.18 1.37
CA GLU A 277 -40.11 0.68 -0.01
C GLU A 277 -41.06 -0.20 -0.86
N ARG A 278 -41.71 -1.23 -0.30
CA ARG A 278 -42.64 -2.12 -1.03
C ARG A 278 -44.09 -2.07 -0.53
N LEU A 279 -44.43 -1.08 0.29
CA LEU A 279 -45.80 -0.81 0.70
C LEU A 279 -46.22 0.56 0.18
N ASP A 280 -46.53 0.60 -1.12
CA ASP A 280 -47.43 1.55 -1.78
C ASP A 280 -48.33 0.76 -2.73
#